data_AF-A0AA35GHI8-F1
#
_entry.id   AF-A0AA35GHI8-F1
#
_cell.length_a   1.000
_cell.length_b   1.000
_cell.length_c   1.000
_cell.angle_alpha   90.00
_cell.angle_beta   90.00
_cell.angle_gamma   90.00
#
_symmetry.space_group_name_H-M   'P 1'
#
loop_
_entity.id
_entity.type
_entity.pdbx_description
1 polymer ?
#
loop_
_entity_poly.entity_id
_entity_poly.type
_entity_poly.pdbx_seq_one_letter_code
_entity_poly.pdbx_strand_id
1 'polypeptide(L)'
;MVLSRSTGRTAFHTPDTMLYALAALFAFQLAGEALVHALALPLPGALVGTLLLLTALLWLGRLPVALEQTALTLLQNMMLLFIPTIAGVMLHFDRIAREWQPFVVAGVAGAAITYVVTALTFRWMLARNPAATTPGAPT
;
A
#
# COMPACT_ATOMS: atom_id res chain seq x y z
N MET A 1 0.83 43.39 28.36
CA MET A 1 -0.17 43.55 27.28
C MET A 1 0.23 42.70 26.09
N VAL A 2 0.05 41.38 26.18
CA VAL A 2 -0.22 40.39 25.11
C VAL A 2 -0.67 39.15 25.87
N LEU A 3 -1.95 39.15 26.24
CA LEU A 3 -2.69 37.91 26.47
C LEU A 3 -3.14 37.40 25.11
N SER A 4 -3.30 36.09 25.01
CA SER A 4 -4.20 35.42 24.07
C SER A 4 -3.72 35.29 22.62
N ARG A 5 -3.35 34.05 22.26
CA ARG A 5 -4.06 33.32 21.19
C ARG A 5 -3.90 31.81 21.39
N SER A 6 -5.00 31.20 21.81
CA SER A 6 -5.39 29.77 21.71
C SER A 6 -4.35 28.73 22.14
N THR A 7 -4.40 28.11 23.32
CA THR A 7 -5.54 27.33 23.85
C THR A 7 -6.28 26.56 22.75
N GLY A 8 -5.96 25.27 22.59
CA GLY A 8 -6.92 24.29 22.07
C GLY A 8 -6.81 23.87 20.60
N ARG A 9 -5.62 23.48 20.11
CA ARG A 9 -5.52 22.64 18.88
C ARG A 9 -5.19 21.19 19.16
N THR A 10 -5.53 20.71 20.35
CA THR A 10 -5.99 19.34 20.54
C THR A 10 -7.36 19.25 19.89
N ALA A 11 -7.41 19.27 18.55
CA ALA A 11 -8.57 18.77 17.83
C ALA A 11 -8.63 17.28 18.16
N PHE A 12 -9.25 17.01 19.31
CA PHE A 12 -9.71 15.70 19.69
C PHE A 12 -10.44 15.13 18.50
N HIS A 13 -10.04 13.92 18.11
CA HIS A 13 -10.79 13.00 17.29
C HIS A 13 -12.29 13.17 17.51
N THR A 14 -12.98 13.90 16.63
CA THR A 14 -14.40 13.69 16.49
C THR A 14 -14.54 12.37 15.73
N PRO A 15 -15.19 11.35 16.31
CA PRO A 15 -15.43 10.07 15.64
C PRO A 15 -16.08 10.26 14.26
N ASP A 16 -16.83 11.34 14.10
CA ASP A 16 -17.42 11.83 12.86
C ASP A 16 -16.39 11.94 11.73
N THR A 17 -15.22 12.54 11.98
CA THR A 17 -14.20 12.76 10.94
C THR A 17 -13.47 11.47 10.56
N MET A 18 -13.33 10.54 11.52
CA MET A 18 -12.77 9.20 11.25
C MET A 18 -13.73 8.36 10.42
N LEU A 19 -15.04 8.45 10.69
CA LEU A 19 -16.05 7.76 9.91
C LEU A 19 -16.05 8.25 8.46
N TYR A 20 -15.94 9.56 8.22
CA TYR A 20 -15.82 10.10 6.86
C TYR A 20 -14.56 9.60 6.15
N ALA A 21 -13.41 9.55 6.84
CA ALA A 21 -12.18 9.03 6.29
C ALA A 21 -12.27 7.52 5.95
N LEU A 22 -12.82 6.72 6.86
CA LEU A 22 -13.01 5.28 6.65
C LEU A 22 -14.00 5.02 5.51
N ALA A 23 -15.13 5.73 5.49
CA ALA A 23 -16.12 5.64 4.43
C ALA A 23 -15.52 6.05 3.08
N ALA A 24 -14.67 7.09 3.04
CA ALA A 24 -13.93 7.44 1.83
C ALA A 24 -13.01 6.30 1.38
N LEU A 25 -12.17 5.74 2.28
CA LEU A 25 -11.29 4.62 1.94
C LEU A 25 -12.07 3.43 1.38
N PHE A 26 -13.17 3.03 2.01
CA PHE A 26 -14.03 1.94 1.53
C PHE A 26 -14.77 2.28 0.23
N ALA A 27 -15.22 3.52 0.06
CA ALA A 27 -15.89 3.95 -1.18
C ALA A 27 -14.94 3.88 -2.37
N PHE A 28 -13.70 4.37 -2.23
CA PHE A 28 -12.68 4.27 -3.27
C PHE A 28 -12.29 2.81 -3.55
N GLN A 29 -12.18 1.98 -2.51
CA GLN A 29 -11.93 0.54 -2.64
C GLN A 29 -13.05 -0.16 -3.45
N LEU A 30 -14.31 0.08 -3.10
CA LEU A 30 -15.48 -0.49 -3.78
C LEU A 30 -15.61 0.04 -5.21
N ALA A 31 -15.31 1.32 -5.43
CA ALA A 31 -15.29 1.91 -6.77
C ALA A 31 -14.22 1.25 -7.66
N GLY A 32 -13.03 0.99 -7.11
CA GLY A 32 -11.98 0.25 -7.81
C GLY A 32 -12.38 -1.17 -8.17
N GLU A 33 -13.02 -1.88 -7.24
CA GLU A 33 -13.56 -3.22 -7.48
C GLU A 33 -14.65 -3.21 -8.58
N ALA A 34 -15.61 -2.28 -8.48
CA ALA A 34 -16.66 -2.13 -9.49
C ALA A 34 -16.09 -1.79 -10.88
N LEU A 35 -15.05 -0.96 -10.94
CA LEU A 35 -14.38 -0.60 -12.18
C LEU A 35 -13.62 -1.79 -12.78
N VAL A 36 -12.88 -2.54 -11.96
CA VAL A 36 -12.20 -3.78 -12.41
C VAL A 36 -13.20 -4.79 -12.94
N HIS A 37 -14.33 -4.97 -12.25
CA HIS A 37 -15.39 -5.88 -12.69
C HIS A 37 -16.02 -5.42 -14.01
N ALA A 38 -16.26 -4.12 -14.18
CA ALA A 38 -16.84 -3.57 -15.40
C ALA A 38 -15.88 -3.63 -16.60
N LEU A 39 -14.58 -3.43 -16.38
CA LEU A 39 -13.56 -3.44 -17.44
C LEU A 39 -12.91 -4.83 -17.64
N ALA A 40 -13.30 -5.83 -16.85
CA ALA A 40 -12.70 -7.17 -16.85
C ALA A 40 -11.17 -7.16 -16.73
N LEU A 41 -10.63 -6.26 -15.92
CA LEU A 41 -9.18 -6.10 -15.75
C LEU A 41 -8.60 -7.25 -14.91
N PRO A 42 -7.44 -7.84 -15.28
CA PRO A 42 -6.78 -8.90 -14.51
C PRO A 42 -5.99 -8.32 -13.32
N LEU A 43 -6.58 -7.40 -12.56
CA LEU A 43 -5.95 -6.77 -11.38
C LEU A 43 -6.88 -6.84 -10.17
N PRO A 44 -6.35 -7.00 -8.95
CA PRO A 44 -7.12 -6.80 -7.72
C PRO A 44 -7.79 -5.41 -7.71
N GLY A 45 -9.10 -5.35 -7.48
CA GLY A 45 -9.83 -4.08 -7.38
C GLY A 45 -9.28 -3.15 -6.30
N ALA A 46 -8.66 -3.72 -5.26
CA ALA A 46 -7.93 -2.98 -4.23
C ALA A 46 -6.82 -2.07 -4.78
N LEU A 47 -6.04 -2.56 -5.75
CA LEU A 47 -4.97 -1.78 -6.37
C LEU A 47 -5.57 -0.63 -7.19
N VAL A 48 -6.67 -0.89 -7.90
CA VAL A 48 -7.34 0.16 -8.67
C VAL A 48 -7.97 1.20 -7.74
N GLY A 49 -8.58 0.80 -6.63
CA GLY A 49 -9.15 1.71 -5.63
C GLY A 49 -8.11 2.63 -5.01
N THR A 50 -6.92 2.11 -4.68
CA THR A 50 -5.80 2.92 -4.17
C THR A 50 -5.24 3.88 -5.23
N LEU A 51 -5.17 3.48 -6.50
CA LEU A 51 -4.80 4.37 -7.60
C LEU A 51 -5.87 5.47 -7.84
N LEU A 52 -7.15 5.14 -7.70
CA LEU A 52 -8.26 6.07 -7.84
C LEU A 52 -8.24 7.10 -6.68
N LEU A 53 -7.97 6.65 -5.46
CA LEU A 53 -7.76 7.55 -4.31
C LEU A 53 -6.55 8.45 -4.54
N LEU A 54 -5.43 7.89 -5.02
CA LEU A 54 -4.21 8.65 -5.31
C LEU A 54 -4.47 9.74 -6.36
N THR A 55 -5.13 9.39 -7.47
CA THR A 55 -5.45 10.36 -8.54
C THR A 55 -6.40 11.44 -8.04
N ALA A 56 -7.42 11.10 -7.24
CA ALA A 56 -8.28 12.08 -6.59
C ALA A 56 -7.51 13.01 -5.65
N LEU A 57 -6.53 12.48 -4.90
CA LEU A 57 -5.71 13.26 -3.99
C LEU A 57 -4.76 14.21 -4.74
N LEU A 58 -4.15 13.73 -5.82
CA LEU A 58 -3.31 14.55 -6.70
C LEU A 58 -4.10 15.69 -7.32
N TRP A 59 -5.35 15.43 -7.72
CA TRP A 59 -6.23 16.48 -8.25
C TRP A 59 -6.66 17.48 -7.18
N LEU A 60 -6.87 17.02 -5.95
CA LEU A 60 -7.22 17.87 -4.81
C LEU A 60 -6.01 18.68 -4.28
N GLY A 61 -4.79 18.21 -4.49
CA GLY A 61 -3.53 18.86 -4.07
C GLY A 61 -3.31 18.93 -2.56
N ARG A 62 -4.15 18.27 -1.75
CA ARG A 62 -4.06 18.25 -0.28
C ARG A 62 -4.45 16.89 0.28
N LEU A 63 -3.72 16.44 1.31
CA LEU A 63 -4.07 15.25 2.09
C LEU A 63 -4.92 15.64 3.30
N PRO A 64 -6.19 15.19 3.39
CA PRO A 64 -7.01 15.43 4.58
C PRO A 64 -6.37 14.77 5.80
N VAL A 65 -6.15 15.53 6.87
CA VAL A 65 -5.51 15.05 8.11
C VAL A 65 -6.23 13.83 8.69
N ALA A 66 -7.56 13.80 8.61
CA ALA A 66 -8.35 12.66 9.08
C ALA A 66 -8.16 11.38 8.24
N LEU A 67 -7.89 11.51 6.93
CA LEU A 67 -7.61 10.38 6.06
C LEU A 67 -6.25 9.77 6.41
N GLU A 68 -5.24 10.62 6.59
CA GLU A 68 -3.89 10.22 7.00
C GLU A 68 -3.89 9.52 8.36
N GLN A 69 -4.53 10.12 9.37
CA GLN A 69 -4.62 9.54 10.72
C GLN A 69 -5.37 8.21 10.75
N THR A 70 -6.49 8.11 10.03
CA THR A 70 -7.27 6.87 9.93
C THR A 70 -6.45 5.79 9.22
N ALA A 71 -5.79 6.12 8.11
CA ALA A 71 -4.92 5.19 7.39
C ALA A 71 -3.75 4.70 8.26
N LEU A 72 -3.08 5.60 9.00
CA LEU A 72 -2.02 5.25 9.95
C LEU A 72 -2.53 4.36 11.08
N THR A 73 -3.71 4.65 11.63
CA THR A 73 -4.33 3.83 12.68
C THR A 73 -4.64 2.43 12.17
N LEU A 74 -5.18 2.31 10.95
CA LEU A 74 -5.39 1.02 10.29
C LEU A 74 -4.05 0.30 10.04
N LEU A 75 -3.03 1.03 9.58
CA LEU A 75 -1.69 0.49 9.31
C LEU A 75 -1.04 -0.10 10.58
N GLN A 76 -1.16 0.61 11.71
CA GLN A 76 -0.70 0.13 13.01
C GLN A 76 -1.45 -1.12 13.48
N ASN A 77 -2.71 -1.26 13.08
CA ASN A 77 -3.58 -2.38 13.43
C ASN A 77 -3.78 -3.36 12.25
N MET A 78 -2.85 -3.42 11.29
CA MET A 78 -2.97 -4.31 10.12
C MET A 78 -3.16 -5.77 10.50
N MET A 79 -2.60 -6.18 11.65
CA MET A 79 -2.80 -7.54 12.16
C MET A 79 -4.28 -7.87 12.34
N LEU A 80 -5.12 -6.91 12.75
CA LEU A 80 -6.58 -7.06 12.83
C LEU A 80 -7.24 -7.22 11.46
N LEU A 81 -6.74 -6.51 10.44
CA LEU A 81 -7.27 -6.60 9.07
C LEU A 81 -6.90 -7.91 8.38
N PHE A 82 -5.82 -8.57 8.80
CA PHE A 82 -5.45 -9.90 8.28
C PHE A 82 -6.26 -11.04 8.90
N ILE A 83 -6.85 -10.87 10.10
CA ILE A 83 -7.71 -11.89 10.74
C ILE A 83 -8.81 -12.38 9.80
N PRO A 84 -9.66 -11.53 9.18
CA PRO A 84 -10.71 -11.99 8.28
C PRO A 84 -10.15 -12.70 7.03
N THR A 85 -9.04 -12.23 6.49
CA THR A 85 -8.37 -12.88 5.35
C THR A 85 -7.88 -14.28 5.72
N ILE A 86 -7.22 -14.43 6.87
CA ILE A 86 -6.71 -15.72 7.35
C ILE A 86 -7.87 -16.67 7.68
N ALA A 87 -8.91 -16.19 8.35
CA ALA A 87 -10.11 -16.98 8.66
C ALA A 87 -10.79 -17.51 7.40
N GLY A 88 -10.84 -16.71 6.32
CA GLY A 88 -11.36 -17.16 5.03
C GLY A 88 -10.52 -18.29 4.40
N VAL A 89 -9.19 -18.24 4.55
CA VAL A 89 -8.29 -19.30 4.08
C VAL A 89 -8.47 -20.60 4.88
N MET A 90 -8.76 -20.51 6.18
CA MET A 90 -8.99 -21.69 7.04
C MET A 90 -10.18 -22.55 6.59
N LEU A 91 -11.17 -21.99 5.88
CA LEU A 91 -12.28 -22.77 5.29
C LEU A 91 -11.81 -23.81 4.26
N HIS A 92 -10.62 -23.62 3.69
CA HIS A 92 -10.02 -24.50 2.67
C HIS A 92 -8.73 -25.16 3.18
N PHE A 93 -8.56 -25.23 4.51
CA PHE A 93 -7.33 -25.67 5.15
C PHE A 93 -6.88 -27.08 4.73
N ASP A 94 -7.83 -28.03 4.59
CA ASP A 94 -7.50 -29.41 4.20
C ASP A 94 -6.81 -29.52 2.83
N ARG A 95 -7.12 -28.61 1.90
CA ARG A 95 -6.48 -28.59 0.58
C ARG A 95 -5.08 -28.02 0.67
N ILE A 96 -4.92 -26.94 1.43
CA ILE A 96 -3.63 -26.29 1.66
C ILE A 96 -2.70 -27.24 2.42
N ALA A 97 -3.20 -27.97 3.41
CA ALA A 97 -2.42 -28.93 4.19
C ALA A 97 -1.90 -30.12 3.36
N ARG A 98 -2.55 -30.48 2.25
CA ARG A 98 -2.04 -31.49 1.31
C ARG A 98 -0.98 -30.95 0.35
N GLU A 99 -1.06 -29.67 -0.01
CA GLU A 99 -0.23 -29.04 -1.05
C GLU A 99 0.70 -27.94 -0.50
N TRP A 100 0.94 -27.92 0.81
CA TRP A 100 1.71 -26.86 1.47
C TRP A 100 3.18 -26.81 0.98
N GLN A 101 3.77 -27.97 0.68
CA GLN A 101 5.14 -28.07 0.18
C GLN A 101 5.30 -27.37 -1.19
N PRO A 102 4.52 -27.73 -2.23
CA PRO A 102 4.52 -26.99 -3.49
C PRO A 102 4.27 -25.50 -3.34
N PHE A 103 3.34 -25.10 -2.47
CA PHE A 103 3.01 -23.68 -2.25
C PHE A 103 4.18 -22.88 -1.68
N VAL A 104 4.83 -23.39 -0.62
CA VAL A 104 5.97 -22.74 0.01
C VAL A 104 7.17 -22.70 -0.94
N VAL A 105 7.46 -23.81 -1.63
CA VAL A 105 8.56 -23.88 -2.59
C VAL A 105 8.34 -22.89 -3.74
N ALA A 106 7.14 -22.86 -4.33
CA ALA A 106 6.82 -21.93 -5.41
C ALA A 106 6.90 -20.47 -4.96
N GLY A 107 6.39 -20.14 -3.76
CA GLY A 107 6.45 -18.79 -3.21
C GLY A 107 7.89 -18.32 -2.93
N VAL A 108 8.68 -19.13 -2.24
CA VAL A 108 10.07 -18.79 -1.87
C VAL A 108 10.96 -18.77 -3.11
N ALA A 109 10.88 -19.79 -3.97
CA ALA A 109 11.69 -19.83 -5.19
C ALA A 109 11.29 -18.70 -6.15
N GLY A 110 9.99 -18.44 -6.32
CA GLY A 110 9.49 -17.34 -7.16
C GLY A 110 9.97 -15.98 -6.67
N ALA A 111 9.90 -15.72 -5.36
CA ALA A 111 10.43 -14.50 -4.76
C ALA A 111 11.95 -14.38 -4.94
N ALA A 112 12.70 -15.44 -4.65
CA ALA A 112 14.16 -15.46 -4.81
C ALA A 112 14.58 -15.18 -6.26
N ILE A 113 13.94 -15.84 -7.23
CA ILE A 113 14.19 -15.63 -8.67
C ILE A 113 13.87 -14.18 -9.05
N THR A 114 12.72 -13.66 -8.62
CA THR A 114 12.32 -12.27 -8.90
C THR A 114 13.36 -11.27 -8.38
N TYR A 115 13.86 -11.47 -7.15
CA TYR A 115 14.90 -10.63 -6.58
C TYR A 115 16.23 -10.75 -7.33
N VAL A 116 16.66 -11.97 -7.68
CA VAL A 116 17.91 -12.19 -8.44
C VAL A 116 17.84 -11.51 -9.81
N VAL A 117 16.74 -11.70 -10.54
CA VAL A 117 16.55 -11.08 -11.86
C VAL A 117 16.52 -9.56 -11.75
N THR A 118 15.81 -9.02 -10.76
CA THR A 118 15.77 -7.57 -10.50
C THR A 118 17.16 -7.02 -10.19
N ALA A 119 17.92 -7.69 -9.31
CA ALA A 119 19.28 -7.29 -8.94
C ALA A 119 20.26 -7.36 -10.12
N LEU A 120 20.19 -8.41 -10.94
CA LEU A 120 21.01 -8.56 -12.14
C LEU A 120 20.68 -7.49 -13.18
N THR A 121 19.40 -7.20 -13.40
CA THR A 121 18.94 -6.15 -14.31
C THR A 121 19.46 -4.80 -13.85
N PHE A 122 19.37 -4.49 -12.56
CA PHE A 122 19.89 -3.26 -11.98
C PHE A 122 21.42 -3.15 -12.12
N ARG A 123 22.15 -4.23 -11.82
CA ARG A 123 23.60 -4.30 -12.00
C ARG A 123 24.02 -4.09 -13.44
N TRP A 124 23.28 -4.67 -14.38
CA TRP A 124 23.54 -4.53 -15.81
C TRP A 124 23.26 -3.11 -16.31
N MET A 125 22.21 -2.46 -15.81
CA MET A 125 21.90 -1.07 -16.13
C MET A 125 22.98 -0.11 -15.60
N LEU A 126 23.49 -0.37 -14.39
CA LEU A 126 24.59 0.40 -13.80
C LEU A 126 25.93 0.16 -14.52
N ALA A 127 26.24 -1.09 -14.89
CA ALA A 127 27.45 -1.42 -15.64
C ALA A 127 27.47 -0.80 -17.05
N ARG A 128 26.29 -0.43 -17.58
CA ARG A 128 26.14 0.27 -18.87
C ARG A 128 26.32 1.78 -18.80
N ASN A 129 26.43 2.37 -17.60
CA ASN A 129 26.65 3.80 -17.44
C ASN A 129 28.04 4.12 -16.85
N PRO A 130 29.14 3.94 -17.62
CA PRO A 130 30.50 4.25 -17.18
C PRO A 130 30.83 5.76 -17.12
N ALA A 131 29.83 6.65 -17.17
CA ALA A 131 30.03 8.10 -17.23
C ALA A 131 30.16 8.81 -15.85
N ALA A 132 30.40 8.06 -14.75
CA ALA A 132 30.58 8.63 -13.41
C ALA A 132 31.96 8.35 -12.78
N THR A 133 32.94 7.90 -13.57
CA THR A 133 34.35 7.88 -13.17
C THR A 133 35.14 8.87 -14.00
N THR A 134 34.97 10.16 -13.69
CA THR A 134 36.11 11.08 -13.75
C THR A 134 36.50 11.36 -12.30
N PRO A 135 37.38 10.54 -11.69
CA PRO A 135 38.13 11.01 -10.53
C PRO A 135 38.90 12.23 -11.01
N GLY A 136 38.52 13.41 -10.54
CA GLY A 136 39.30 14.63 -10.75
C GLY A 136 40.73 14.34 -10.32
N ALA A 137 41.66 14.50 -11.25
CA ALA A 137 43.08 14.51 -10.98
C ALA A 137 43.40 15.64 -10.00
N PRO A 138 44.13 15.38 -8.90
CA PRO A 138 44.94 16.39 -8.26
C PRO A 138 46.41 16.11 -8.60
N THR A 139 46.99 17.07 -9.32
CA THR A 139 48.41 17.51 -9.34
C THR A 139 49.51 16.48 -9.08
#